data_AF-A0A520PSI2-F1
#
_entry.id   AF-A0A520PSI2-F1
#
_cell.length_a   1.000
_cell.length_b   1.000
_cell.length_c   1.000
_cell.angle_alpha   90.00
_cell.angle_beta   90.00
_cell.angle_gamma   90.00
#
_symmetry.space_group_name_H-M   'P 1'
#
loop_
_entity.id
_entity.type
_entity.pdbx_description
1 polymer ?
#
loop_
_entity_poly.entity_id
_entity_poly.type
_entity_poly.pdbx_seq_one_letter_code
_entity_poly.pdbx_strand_id
1 'polypeptide(L)'
;MNAEHPDAVWREAFTQLRATLGQEGWTVYRSRNGVKARWRWLSVGLKHKPTRDGAPPWRARLRDGFPRYLVTETRADEPLAALGPVIEEARDVARFCDGRLGLVANPSKSWLGHRVWQAVRPVKRRK
;
A
#
# COMPACT_ATOMS: atom_id res chain seq x y z
N MET A 1 12.98 26.80 -8.97
CA MET A 1 12.67 25.37 -8.79
C MET A 1 11.30 25.11 -9.38
N ASN A 2 11.24 24.55 -10.59
CA ASN A 2 9.98 24.19 -11.23
C ASN A 2 9.38 23.06 -10.41
N ALA A 3 8.27 23.32 -9.71
CA ALA A 3 7.48 22.25 -9.12
C ALA A 3 7.01 21.37 -10.29
N GLU A 4 7.61 20.19 -10.45
CA GLU A 4 7.13 19.20 -11.39
C GLU A 4 5.63 19.03 -11.17
N HIS A 5 4.86 19.19 -12.23
CA HIS A 5 3.42 19.08 -12.15
C HIS A 5 3.11 17.72 -11.50
N PRO A 6 2.25 17.66 -10.46
CA PRO A 6 1.98 16.42 -9.74
C PRO A 6 1.59 15.28 -10.69
N ASP A 7 1.02 15.59 -11.85
CA ASP A 7 0.65 14.65 -12.90
C ASP A 7 1.82 13.85 -13.50
N ALA A 8 3.01 14.45 -13.70
CA ALA A 8 4.17 13.72 -14.22
C ALA A 8 4.66 12.70 -13.19
N VAL A 9 4.79 13.15 -11.94
CA VAL A 9 5.13 12.30 -10.80
C VAL A 9 4.10 11.18 -10.58
N TRP A 10 2.80 11.49 -10.72
CA TRP A 10 1.75 10.48 -10.62
C TRP A 10 1.79 9.46 -11.74
N ARG A 11 2.21 9.84 -12.95
CA ARG A 11 2.39 8.90 -14.07
C ARG A 11 3.52 7.93 -13.77
N GLU A 12 4.65 8.41 -13.30
CA GLU A 12 5.79 7.55 -12.96
C GLU A 12 5.44 6.56 -11.83
N ALA A 13 4.87 7.05 -10.73
CA ALA A 13 4.44 6.19 -9.63
C ALA A 13 3.34 5.19 -10.06
N PHE A 14 2.44 5.60 -10.97
CA PHE A 14 1.44 4.70 -11.55
C PHE A 14 2.09 3.61 -12.40
N THR A 15 3.03 3.97 -13.26
CA THR A 15 3.79 3.03 -14.10
C THR A 15 4.53 2.03 -13.24
N GLN A 16 5.21 2.48 -12.18
CA GLN A 16 5.92 1.60 -11.26
C GLN A 16 4.97 0.61 -10.56
N LEU A 17 3.82 1.08 -10.05
CA LEU A 17 2.82 0.18 -9.46
C LEU A 17 2.26 -0.82 -10.46
N ARG A 18 2.00 -0.38 -11.70
CA ARG A 18 1.46 -1.24 -12.75
C ARG A 18 2.49 -2.29 -13.20
N ALA A 19 3.75 -1.91 -13.32
CA ALA A 19 4.85 -2.81 -13.70
C ALA A 19 5.15 -3.85 -12.62
N THR A 20 5.00 -3.49 -11.34
CA THR A 20 5.29 -4.38 -10.21
C THR A 20 4.05 -5.16 -9.76
N LEU A 21 3.10 -4.50 -9.11
CA LEU A 21 1.92 -5.13 -8.53
C LEU A 21 0.88 -5.52 -9.59
N GLY A 22 0.78 -4.78 -10.69
CA GLY A 22 -0.17 -5.09 -11.76
C GLY A 22 0.06 -6.45 -12.41
N GLN A 23 1.32 -6.87 -12.56
CA GLN A 23 1.69 -8.19 -13.07
C GLN A 23 1.35 -9.33 -12.08
N GLU A 24 1.19 -9.01 -10.80
CA GLU A 24 0.83 -9.95 -9.73
C GLU A 24 -0.69 -9.96 -9.44
N GLY A 25 -1.51 -9.47 -10.38
CA GLY A 25 -2.97 -9.49 -10.28
C GLY A 25 -3.58 -8.36 -9.43
N TRP A 26 -2.80 -7.33 -9.07
CA TRP A 26 -3.35 -6.15 -8.40
C TRP A 26 -4.03 -5.23 -9.40
N THR A 27 -5.19 -4.69 -9.02
CA THR A 27 -5.85 -3.63 -9.80
C THR A 27 -5.21 -2.28 -9.46
N VAL A 28 -4.50 -1.70 -10.42
CA VAL A 28 -3.83 -0.38 -10.28
C VAL A 28 -4.67 0.70 -10.94
N TYR A 29 -4.94 1.78 -10.22
CA TYR A 29 -5.77 2.89 -10.69
C TYR A 29 -5.33 4.23 -10.12
N ARG A 30 -5.66 5.30 -10.85
CA ARG A 30 -5.47 6.68 -10.40
C ARG A 30 -6.70 7.13 -9.60
N SER A 31 -6.47 7.97 -8.61
CA SER A 31 -7.50 8.69 -7.88
C SER A 31 -7.20 10.18 -7.92
N ARG A 32 -8.19 11.02 -7.61
CA ARG A 32 -8.05 12.49 -7.62
C ARG A 32 -6.80 13.01 -6.88
N ASN A 33 -6.39 12.31 -5.81
CA ASN A 33 -5.32 12.74 -4.92
C ASN A 33 -4.14 11.74 -4.86
N GLY A 34 -3.94 10.94 -5.91
CA GLY A 34 -2.78 10.07 -6.05
C GLY A 34 -3.07 8.69 -6.65
N VAL A 35 -2.09 7.79 -6.58
CA VAL A 35 -2.16 6.44 -7.18
C VAL A 35 -2.47 5.38 -6.14
N LYS A 36 -3.19 4.33 -6.57
CA LYS A 36 -3.59 3.22 -5.72
C LYS A 36 -3.43 1.89 -6.43
N ALA A 37 -3.16 0.85 -5.67
CA ALA A 37 -3.26 -0.54 -6.10
C ALA A 37 -4.11 -1.32 -5.09
N ARG A 38 -4.93 -2.25 -5.57
CA ARG A 38 -5.79 -3.09 -4.73
C ARG A 38 -5.65 -4.55 -5.11
N TRP A 39 -5.56 -5.41 -4.09
CA TRP A 39 -5.63 -6.86 -4.24
C TRP A 39 -6.51 -7.42 -3.13
N ARG A 40 -7.66 -8.01 -3.51
CA ARG A 40 -8.71 -8.44 -2.59
C ARG A 40 -9.10 -7.31 -1.60
N TRP A 41 -8.72 -7.43 -0.32
CA TRP A 41 -8.93 -6.44 0.73
C TRP A 41 -7.70 -5.55 1.01
N LEU A 42 -6.52 -5.91 0.51
CA LEU A 42 -5.31 -5.11 0.63
C LEU A 42 -5.37 -3.88 -0.27
N SER A 43 -4.82 -2.77 0.20
CA SER A 43 -4.65 -1.57 -0.62
C SER A 43 -3.32 -0.89 -0.36
N VAL A 44 -2.62 -0.58 -1.45
CA VAL A 44 -1.48 0.32 -1.49
C VAL A 44 -1.95 1.66 -2.00
N GLY A 45 -1.49 2.75 -1.38
CA GLY A 45 -1.81 4.09 -1.86
C GLY A 45 -0.69 5.07 -1.59
N LEU A 46 -0.35 5.84 -2.62
CA LEU A 46 0.56 6.98 -2.53
C LEU A 46 -0.26 8.27 -2.57
N LYS A 47 0.03 9.20 -1.66
CA LYS A 47 -0.61 10.51 -1.59
C LYS A 47 0.45 11.59 -1.36
N HIS A 48 0.32 12.69 -2.09
CA HIS A 48 1.05 13.92 -1.80
C HIS A 48 0.34 14.65 -0.66
N LYS A 49 1.05 14.86 0.45
CA LYS A 49 0.56 15.44 1.70
C LYS A 49 1.56 16.47 2.24
N PRO A 50 1.60 17.68 1.66
CA PRO A 50 2.59 18.70 1.99
C PRO A 50 2.35 19.42 3.34
N THR A 51 1.69 18.80 4.33
CA THR A 51 1.26 19.51 5.55
C THR A 51 1.76 18.91 6.88
N ARG A 52 2.34 19.86 7.64
CA ARG A 52 2.70 19.95 9.06
C ARG A 52 3.99 19.23 9.51
N ASP A 53 4.93 20.06 9.99
CA ASP A 53 6.07 19.72 10.87
C ASP A 53 7.33 19.12 10.22
N GLY A 54 7.74 19.60 9.04
CA GLY A 54 9.01 19.18 8.42
C GLY A 54 9.05 17.72 7.96
N ALA A 55 7.89 17.03 7.97
CA ALA A 55 7.77 15.68 7.50
C ALA A 55 7.80 15.63 5.96
N PRO A 56 8.40 14.59 5.36
CA PRO A 56 8.45 14.48 3.91
C PRO A 56 7.05 14.42 3.26
N PRO A 57 6.85 15.08 2.10
CA PRO A 57 5.53 15.33 1.51
C PRO A 57 4.87 14.08 0.90
N TRP A 58 5.65 13.10 0.45
CA TRP A 58 5.09 11.88 -0.14
C TRP A 58 4.82 10.85 0.92
N ARG A 59 3.61 10.30 0.92
CA ARG A 59 3.20 9.29 1.89
C ARG A 59 2.61 8.09 1.20
N ALA A 60 3.28 6.95 1.32
CA ALA A 60 2.81 5.66 0.87
C ALA A 60 2.28 4.85 2.06
N ARG A 61 1.24 4.05 1.83
CA ARG A 61 0.64 3.18 2.85
C ARG A 61 0.22 1.85 2.27
N LEU A 62 0.45 0.77 3.01
CA LEU A 62 -0.22 -0.51 2.86
C LEU A 62 -1.26 -0.65 3.96
N ARG A 63 -2.50 -0.97 3.55
CA ARG A 63 -3.62 -1.27 4.44
C ARG A 63 -4.12 -2.66 4.15
N ASP A 64 -4.52 -3.36 5.19
CA ASP A 64 -5.09 -4.71 5.12
C ASP A 64 -6.62 -4.70 5.11
N GLY A 65 -7.24 -3.57 4.76
CA GLY A 65 -8.70 -3.46 4.64
C GLY A 65 -9.45 -3.45 5.98
N PHE A 66 -8.77 -3.58 7.12
CA PHE A 66 -9.40 -3.45 8.42
C PHE A 66 -9.41 -2.01 8.93
N PRO A 67 -10.51 -1.53 9.56
CA PRO A 67 -10.71 -0.11 9.90
C PRO A 67 -9.63 0.53 10.78
N ARG A 68 -8.79 -0.26 11.45
CA ARG A 68 -7.78 0.20 12.42
C ARG A 68 -6.33 -0.14 12.07
N TYR A 69 -6.07 -0.88 10.99
CA TYR A 69 -4.75 -1.48 10.77
C TYR A 69 -4.07 -0.95 9.51
N LEU A 70 -3.12 -0.05 9.78
CA LEU A 70 -2.07 0.32 8.86
C LEU A 70 -0.97 -0.74 8.99
N VAL A 71 -0.66 -1.46 7.91
CA VAL A 71 0.40 -2.48 7.92
C VAL A 71 1.76 -1.79 7.87
N THR A 72 1.91 -0.84 6.95
CA THR A 72 3.14 -0.06 6.78
C THR A 72 2.80 1.32 6.26
N GLU A 73 3.52 2.32 6.75
CA GLU A 73 3.53 3.68 6.23
C GLU A 73 4.95 4.16 6.10
N THR A 74 5.25 4.70 4.94
CA THR A 74 6.54 5.31 4.63
C THR A 74 6.30 6.73 4.14
N ARG A 75 7.16 7.64 4.60
CA ARG A 75 7.22 9.02 4.11
C ARG A 75 8.61 9.27 3.54
N ALA A 76 8.67 9.96 2.41
CA ALA A 76 9.93 10.37 1.79
C ALA A 76 9.74 11.66 0.97
N ASP A 77 10.86 12.31 0.64
CA ASP A 77 10.87 13.53 -0.19
C ASP A 77 10.58 13.21 -1.64
N GLU A 78 10.82 11.95 -2.03
CA GLU A 78 10.54 11.42 -3.34
C GLU A 78 9.41 10.37 -3.32
N PRO A 79 8.53 10.38 -4.34
CA PRO A 79 7.38 9.47 -4.45
C PRO A 79 7.80 8.00 -4.45
N LEU A 80 8.83 7.64 -5.21
CA LEU A 80 9.29 6.26 -5.37
C LEU A 80 10.01 5.76 -4.12
N ALA A 81 10.78 6.62 -3.45
CA ALA A 81 11.40 6.30 -2.16
C ALA A 81 10.36 6.00 -1.08
N ALA A 82 9.24 6.73 -1.06
CA ALA A 82 8.12 6.40 -0.16
C ALA A 82 7.47 5.06 -0.56
N LEU A 83 7.36 4.79 -1.85
CA LEU A 83 6.57 3.67 -2.39
C LEU A 83 7.28 2.32 -2.32
N GLY A 84 8.59 2.28 -2.56
CA GLY A 84 9.39 1.05 -2.63
C GLY A 84 9.17 0.09 -1.45
N PRO A 85 9.40 0.53 -0.20
CA PRO A 85 9.22 -0.32 0.98
C PRO A 85 7.78 -0.83 1.14
N VAL A 86 6.79 -0.03 0.70
CA VAL A 86 5.37 -0.38 0.78
C VAL A 86 5.01 -1.42 -0.28
N ILE A 87 5.59 -1.34 -1.48
CA ILE A 87 5.42 -2.35 -2.54
C ILE A 87 6.01 -3.68 -2.08
N GLU A 88 7.23 -3.69 -1.54
CA GLU A 88 7.87 -4.92 -1.04
C GLU A 88 7.01 -5.60 0.02
N GLU A 89 6.58 -4.85 1.05
CA GLU A 89 5.70 -5.39 2.09
C GLU A 89 4.37 -5.90 1.51
N ALA A 90 3.79 -5.19 0.53
CA ALA A 90 2.55 -5.59 -0.10
C ALA A 90 2.68 -6.95 -0.81
N ARG A 91 3.80 -7.20 -1.48
CA ARG A 91 4.09 -8.47 -2.15
C ARG A 91 4.27 -9.59 -1.13
N ASP A 92 5.03 -9.35 -0.08
CA ASP A 92 5.26 -10.35 0.99
C ASP A 92 3.94 -10.74 1.67
N VAL A 93 3.11 -9.74 2.01
CA VAL A 93 1.79 -9.95 2.58
C VAL A 93 0.88 -10.70 1.61
N ALA A 94 0.86 -10.34 0.32
CA ALA A 94 0.06 -11.02 -0.68
C ALA A 94 0.48 -12.50 -0.82
N ARG A 95 1.78 -12.78 -0.96
CA ARG A 95 2.31 -14.16 -1.04
C ARG A 95 1.98 -14.97 0.19
N PHE A 96 2.11 -14.39 1.38
CA PHE A 96 1.70 -15.05 2.62
C PHE A 96 0.21 -15.44 2.58
N CYS A 97 -0.64 -14.55 2.07
CA CYS A 97 -2.08 -14.81 1.95
C CYS A 97 -2.42 -15.84 0.86
N ASP A 98 -1.65 -15.89 -0.23
CA ASP A 98 -2.01 -16.61 -1.45
C ASP A 98 -1.87 -18.14 -1.37
N GLY A 99 -1.38 -18.70 -0.25
CA GLY A 99 -1.34 -20.15 -0.02
C GLY A 99 -1.92 -20.61 1.32
N ARG A 100 -2.25 -19.68 2.23
CA ARG A 100 -2.59 -20.01 3.63
C ARG A 100 -4.03 -19.66 4.03
N LEU A 101 -4.70 -18.81 3.25
CA LEU A 101 -5.98 -18.19 3.65
C LEU A 101 -7.10 -18.45 2.62
N GLY A 102 -7.17 -19.65 2.04
CA GLY A 102 -8.35 -20.09 1.27
C GLY A 102 -9.68 -19.96 2.03
N LEU A 103 -9.62 -19.98 3.37
CA LEU A 103 -10.75 -19.76 4.28
C LEU A 103 -11.12 -18.28 4.48
N VAL A 104 -10.31 -17.33 3.99
CA VAL A 104 -10.46 -15.92 4.30
C VAL A 104 -10.49 -15.10 3.01
N ALA A 105 -11.42 -15.42 2.12
CA ALA A 105 -11.66 -14.65 0.89
C ALA A 105 -11.95 -13.16 1.15
N ASN A 106 -12.41 -12.81 2.35
CA ASN A 106 -12.53 -11.43 2.81
C ASN A 106 -12.50 -11.31 4.35
N PRO A 107 -11.31 -11.22 4.97
CA PRO A 107 -11.14 -11.12 6.42
C PRO A 107 -11.87 -9.92 7.02
N SER A 108 -11.97 -8.82 6.25
CA SER A 108 -12.62 -7.58 6.68
C SER A 108 -14.14 -7.69 6.90
N LYS A 109 -14.77 -8.79 6.44
CA LYS A 109 -16.22 -9.02 6.57
C LYS A 109 -16.59 -10.12 7.56
N SER A 110 -15.62 -10.79 8.21
CA SER A 110 -15.90 -11.79 9.24
C SER A 110 -15.05 -11.59 10.49
N TRP A 111 -15.67 -11.69 11.67
CA TRP A 111 -14.97 -11.56 12.95
C TRP A 111 -13.89 -12.65 13.14
N LEU A 112 -14.17 -13.87 12.67
CA LEU A 112 -13.19 -14.97 12.68
C LEU A 112 -12.01 -14.69 11.74
N GLY A 113 -12.27 -14.21 10.52
CA GLY A 113 -11.22 -13.81 9.59
C GLY A 113 -10.35 -12.68 10.13
N HIS A 114 -10.95 -11.74 10.87
CA HIS A 114 -10.24 -10.71 11.60
C HIS A 114 -9.27 -11.27 12.65
N ARG A 115 -9.75 -12.18 13.52
CA ARG A 115 -8.95 -12.77 14.61
C ARG A 115 -7.82 -13.64 14.07
N VAL A 116 -8.10 -14.44 13.04
CA VAL A 116 -7.07 -15.26 12.37
C VAL A 116 -6.00 -14.35 11.77
N TRP A 117 -6.39 -13.32 11.02
CA TRP A 117 -5.44 -12.36 10.45
C TRP A 117 -4.58 -11.69 11.52
N GLN A 118 -5.15 -11.24 12.63
CA GLN A 118 -4.37 -10.66 13.73
C GLN A 118 -3.33 -11.61 14.31
N ALA A 119 -3.64 -12.90 14.41
CA ALA A 119 -2.74 -13.90 14.98
C ALA A 119 -1.58 -14.26 14.03
N VAL A 120 -1.84 -14.30 12.72
CA VAL A 120 -0.88 -14.84 11.74
C VAL A 120 -0.24 -13.78 10.85
N ARG A 121 -0.70 -12.53 10.91
CA ARG A 121 -0.15 -11.46 10.05
C ARG A 121 1.36 -11.35 10.23
N PRO A 122 2.12 -11.13 9.15
CA PRO A 122 3.52 -10.76 9.28
C PRO A 122 3.60 -9.40 9.99
N VAL A 123 4.10 -9.39 11.23
CA VAL A 123 4.41 -8.16 11.94
C VAL A 123 5.91 -7.94 11.79
N LYS A 124 6.32 -6.95 10.97
CA LYS A 124 7.67 -6.40 11.11
C LYS A 124 7.76 -5.77 12.49
N ARG A 125 8.36 -6.48 13.45
CA ARG A 125 8.76 -5.89 14.73
C ARG A 125 9.66 -4.71 14.36
N ARG A 126 9.24 -3.50 14.72
CA ARG A 126 10.15 -2.34 14.69
C ARG A 126 11.34 -2.74 15.58
N LYS A 127 12.52 -2.87 14.97
CA LYS A 127 13.77 -2.95 15.73
C LYS A 127 14.00 -1.61 16.41
#